data_AF-A0AAU6E8H9-F1
#
_entry.id   AF-A0AAU6E8H9-F1
#
_cell.length_a   1.000
_cell.length_b   1.000
_cell.length_c   1.000
_cell.angle_alpha   90.00
_cell.angle_beta   90.00
_cell.angle_gamma   90.00
#
_symmetry.space_group_name_H-M   'P 1'
#
loop_
_entity.id
_entity.type
_entity.pdbx_description
1 polymer ?
#
loop_
_entity_poly.entity_id
_entity_poly.type
_entity_poly.pdbx_seq_one_letter_code
_entity_poly.pdbx_strand_id
1 'polypeptide(L)'
;MSTPSQSTVGAQNNQDRHVTSQGILRVANRLEPDLIDHFEDHLKKLLDTVLSDSDLGIMGSRMIGPSYREVQEKSAGFLRDAIEAVEQLRSDMRVAAGNWRAAEDASTVQYV
;
A
#
# COMPACT_ATOMS: atom_id res chain seq x y z
N MET A 1 20.95 -20.64 49.16
CA MET A 1 19.53 -20.99 49.23
C MET A 1 18.76 -19.92 48.46
N SER A 2 18.22 -20.33 47.33
CA SER A 2 17.71 -19.46 46.26
C SER A 2 16.26 -19.11 46.49
N THR A 3 15.89 -17.85 46.36
CA THR A 3 14.54 -17.42 46.04
C THR A 3 14.39 -17.38 44.51
N PRO A 4 13.46 -18.13 43.91
CA PRO A 4 12.93 -17.79 42.61
C PRO A 4 11.73 -16.86 42.80
N SER A 5 11.87 -15.61 42.35
CA SER A 5 10.73 -14.73 42.07
C SER A 5 9.77 -15.45 41.13
N GLN A 6 8.49 -15.48 41.50
CA GLN A 6 7.41 -15.82 40.59
C GLN A 6 7.36 -14.75 39.49
N SER A 7 8.07 -15.00 38.40
CA SER A 7 7.81 -14.35 37.13
C SER A 7 6.52 -14.95 36.59
N THR A 8 5.40 -14.28 36.84
CA THR A 8 4.16 -14.46 36.08
C THR A 8 4.47 -14.08 34.64
N VAL A 9 5.05 -15.00 33.87
CA VAL A 9 5.15 -14.89 32.42
C VAL A 9 3.71 -15.00 31.95
N GLY A 10 3.12 -13.84 31.66
CA GLY A 10 1.81 -13.74 31.05
C GLY A 10 1.75 -14.72 29.90
N ALA A 11 0.70 -15.54 29.89
CA ALA A 11 0.33 -16.37 28.76
C ALA A 11 0.27 -15.46 27.54
N GLN A 12 1.36 -15.41 26.79
CA GLN A 12 1.38 -14.75 25.50
C GLN A 12 0.42 -15.55 24.64
N ASN A 13 -0.64 -14.83 24.27
CA ASN A 13 -1.73 -15.26 23.44
C ASN A 13 -1.17 -15.65 22.07
N ASN A 14 -0.60 -16.86 21.95
CA ASN A 14 -0.25 -17.53 20.70
C ASN A 14 -1.55 -17.93 20.00
N GLN A 15 -2.39 -16.94 19.66
CA GLN A 15 -3.35 -17.15 18.59
C GLN A 15 -2.53 -17.33 17.33
N ASP A 16 -2.44 -18.57 16.86
CA ASP A 16 -1.98 -18.88 15.52
C ASP A 16 -2.67 -17.91 14.55
N ARG A 17 -1.87 -17.02 13.94
CA ARG A 17 -2.37 -16.08 12.94
C ARG A 17 -2.74 -16.89 11.70
N HIS A 18 -3.96 -17.40 11.67
CA HIS A 18 -4.48 -18.10 10.50
C HIS A 18 -4.72 -17.08 9.38
N VAL A 19 -4.02 -17.29 8.26
CA VAL A 19 -4.34 -16.59 7.01
C VAL A 19 -5.61 -17.22 6.46
N THR A 20 -6.66 -16.42 6.30
CA THR A 20 -7.94 -16.85 5.71
C THR A 20 -8.16 -16.14 4.39
N SER A 21 -8.95 -16.74 3.50
CA SER A 21 -9.37 -16.11 2.24
C SER A 21 -10.01 -14.73 2.48
N GLN A 22 -10.82 -14.60 3.54
CA GLN A 22 -11.41 -13.33 3.97
C GLN A 22 -10.37 -12.31 4.45
N GLY A 23 -9.34 -12.75 5.19
CA GLY A 23 -8.26 -11.89 5.64
C GLY A 23 -7.49 -11.28 4.47
N ILE A 24 -7.17 -12.11 3.47
CA ILE A 24 -6.49 -11.67 2.25
C ILE A 24 -7.36 -10.66 1.48
N LEU A 25 -8.65 -10.95 1.27
CA LEU A 25 -9.57 -10.03 0.60
C LEU A 25 -9.72 -8.70 1.33
N ARG A 26 -9.76 -8.73 2.66
CA ARG A 26 -9.84 -7.52 3.48
C ARG A 26 -8.62 -6.63 3.25
N VAL A 27 -7.42 -7.19 3.20
CA VAL A 27 -6.20 -6.42 2.92
C VAL A 27 -6.23 -5.91 1.48
N ALA A 28 -6.57 -6.74 0.50
CA ALA A 28 -6.65 -6.34 -0.91
C ALA A 28 -7.62 -5.17 -1.13
N ASN A 29 -8.76 -5.17 -0.43
CA ASN A 29 -9.74 -4.09 -0.51
C ASN A 29 -9.31 -2.81 0.21
N ARG A 30 -8.36 -2.90 1.15
CA ARG A 30 -7.80 -1.74 1.83
C ARG A 30 -6.70 -1.05 1.03
N LEU A 31 -6.01 -1.76 0.14
CA LEU A 31 -4.95 -1.17 -0.69
C LEU A 31 -5.43 0.00 -1.55
N GLU A 32 -6.69 -0.03 -1.98
CA GLU A 32 -7.28 1.04 -2.79
C GLU A 32 -7.40 2.37 -2.00
N PRO A 33 -8.18 2.46 -0.92
CA PRO A 33 -8.29 3.70 -0.15
C PRO A 33 -7.00 4.06 0.61
N ASP A 34 -6.18 3.08 1.01
CA ASP A 34 -5.00 3.35 1.83
C ASP A 34 -3.79 3.80 0.97
N LEU A 35 -3.68 3.36 -0.30
CA LEU A 35 -2.51 3.64 -1.15
C LEU A 35 -2.87 4.26 -2.50
N ILE A 36 -3.79 3.65 -3.27
CA ILE A 36 -4.13 4.16 -4.62
C ILE A 36 -4.67 5.57 -4.53
N ASP A 37 -5.72 5.79 -3.74
CA ASP A 37 -6.34 7.11 -3.56
C ASP A 37 -5.31 8.14 -3.06
N HIS A 38 -4.38 7.70 -2.20
CA HIS A 38 -3.33 8.56 -1.66
C HIS A 38 -2.31 8.98 -2.71
N PHE A 39 -1.89 8.06 -3.59
CA PHE A 39 -0.97 8.36 -4.68
C PHE A 39 -1.64 9.20 -5.77
N GLU A 40 -2.92 8.96 -6.07
CA GLU A 40 -3.69 9.78 -7.01
C GLU A 40 -3.83 11.21 -6.51
N ASP A 41 -4.12 11.41 -5.23
CA ASP A 41 -4.19 12.75 -4.61
C ASP A 41 -2.83 13.48 -4.68
N HIS A 42 -1.73 12.77 -4.41
CA HIS A 42 -0.39 13.34 -4.56
C HIS A 42 -0.04 13.67 -6.00
N LEU A 43 -0.38 12.80 -6.94
CA LEU A 43 -0.16 13.03 -8.37
C LEU A 43 -0.94 14.26 -8.84
N LYS A 44 -2.20 14.39 -8.43
CA LYS A 44 -3.02 15.56 -8.74
C LYS A 44 -2.39 16.84 -8.19
N LYS A 45 -2.02 16.87 -6.91
CA LYS A 45 -1.37 18.03 -6.28
C LYS A 45 -0.06 18.40 -6.98
N LEU A 46 0.74 17.39 -7.34
CA LEU A 46 1.99 17.58 -8.06
C LEU A 46 1.74 18.25 -9.41
N LEU A 47 0.78 17.75 -10.19
CA LEU A 47 0.46 18.29 -11.53
C LEU A 47 -0.21 19.66 -11.47
N ASP A 48 -1.02 19.92 -10.44
CA ASP A 48 -1.64 21.23 -10.20
C ASP A 48 -0.60 22.30 -9.81
N THR A 49 0.57 21.89 -9.31
CA THR A 49 1.65 22.82 -8.94
C THR A 49 2.43 23.27 -10.18
N VAL A 50 1.90 24.25 -10.90
CA VAL A 50 2.60 24.90 -12.02
C VAL A 50 3.36 26.13 -11.50
N LEU A 51 4.69 26.14 -11.64
CA LEU A 51 5.47 27.36 -11.45
C LEU A 51 5.28 28.26 -12.68
N SER A 52 4.61 29.39 -12.49
CA SER A 52 4.43 30.38 -13.55
C SER A 52 5.63 31.33 -13.63
N ASP A 53 5.79 31.99 -14.78
CA ASP A 53 6.84 33.00 -14.96
C ASP A 53 6.70 34.20 -14.02
N SER A 54 5.50 34.44 -13.49
CA SER A 54 5.26 35.43 -12.44
C SER A 54 5.75 34.98 -11.05
N ASP A 55 5.84 33.68 -10.77
CA ASP A 55 6.22 33.17 -9.44
C ASP A 55 7.73 33.19 -9.21
N LEU A 56 8.51 33.03 -10.29
CA LEU A 56 9.98 32.97 -10.24
C LEU A 56 10.66 34.20 -10.84
N GLY A 57 9.93 35.04 -11.58
CA GLY A 57 10.47 36.09 -12.44
C GLY A 57 11.22 35.52 -13.67
N ILE A 58 11.39 36.36 -14.71
CA ILE A 58 11.94 35.93 -16.02
C ILE A 58 13.28 35.18 -15.90
N MET A 59 14.20 35.66 -15.05
CA MET A 59 15.49 35.02 -14.82
C MET A 59 15.36 33.70 -14.05
N GLY A 60 14.53 33.66 -13.00
CA GLY A 60 14.31 32.46 -12.19
C GLY A 60 13.63 31.35 -12.98
N SER A 61 12.64 31.68 -13.80
CA SER A 61 11.99 30.74 -14.72
C SER A 61 12.96 30.11 -15.72
N ARG A 62 13.91 30.89 -16.22
CA ARG A 62 14.87 30.41 -17.23
C ARG A 62 15.93 29.50 -16.63
N MET A 63 16.31 29.72 -15.37
CA MET A 63 17.28 28.88 -14.65
C MET A 63 16.66 27.65 -14.00
N ILE A 64 15.52 27.79 -13.32
CA ILE A 64 14.94 26.75 -12.46
C ILE A 64 13.80 26.01 -13.15
N GLY A 65 13.03 26.69 -14.00
CA GLY A 65 11.84 26.14 -14.65
C GLY A 65 12.07 24.81 -15.38
N PRO A 66 13.13 24.66 -16.21
CA PRO A 66 13.41 23.38 -16.88
C PRO A 66 13.67 22.23 -15.91
N SER A 67 14.55 22.42 -14.92
CA SER A 67 14.88 21.40 -13.93
C SER A 67 13.69 21.06 -13.03
N TYR A 68 12.87 22.05 -12.69
CA TYR A 68 11.64 21.82 -11.93
C TYR A 68 10.66 20.93 -12.71
N ARG A 69 10.42 21.23 -14.00
CA ARG A 69 9.56 20.39 -14.85
C ARG A 69 10.09 18.97 -14.99
N GLU A 70 11.40 18.81 -15.16
CA GLU A 70 12.01 17.48 -15.25
C GLU A 70 11.79 16.67 -13.96
N VAL A 71 11.97 17.30 -12.78
CA VAL A 71 11.71 16.64 -11.50
C VAL A 71 10.23 16.33 -11.35
N GLN A 72 9.34 17.25 -11.72
CA GLN A 72 7.89 17.07 -11.68
C GLN A 72 7.44 15.90 -12.55
N GLU A 73 7.94 15.79 -13.78
CA GLU A 73 7.64 14.68 -14.69
C GLU A 73 8.16 13.34 -14.15
N LYS A 74 9.38 13.30 -13.61
CA LYS A 74 9.93 12.08 -12.98
C LYS A 74 9.12 11.65 -11.77
N SER A 75 8.78 12.59 -10.89
CA SER A 75 7.94 12.33 -9.71
C SER A 75 6.54 11.84 -10.11
N ALA A 76 5.95 12.41 -11.16
CA ALA A 76 4.68 11.93 -11.70
C ALA A 76 4.80 10.51 -12.27
N GLY A 77 5.91 10.18 -12.92
CA GLY A 77 6.24 8.82 -13.36
C GLY A 77 6.25 7.83 -12.19
N PHE A 78 7.03 8.12 -11.14
CA PHE A 78 7.11 7.24 -9.97
C PHE A 78 5.77 7.03 -9.26
N LEU A 79 4.92 8.06 -9.19
CA LEU A 79 3.58 7.93 -8.60
C LEU A 79 2.68 7.02 -9.43
N ARG A 80 2.76 7.09 -10.77
CA ARG A 80 2.02 6.19 -11.67
C ARG A 80 2.50 4.75 -11.55
N ASP A 81 3.81 4.53 -11.54
CA ASP A 81 4.40 3.20 -11.37
C ASP A 81 4.00 2.60 -10.01
N ALA A 82 3.92 3.42 -8.96
CA ALA A 82 3.46 2.99 -7.64
C ALA A 82 1.98 2.58 -7.64
N ILE A 83 1.11 3.34 -8.32
CA ILE A 83 -0.31 2.99 -8.49
C ILE A 83 -0.43 1.64 -9.20
N GLU A 84 0.24 1.47 -10.34
CA GLU A 84 0.22 0.22 -11.12
C GLU A 84 0.71 -0.97 -10.29
N ALA A 85 1.79 -0.81 -9.53
CA ALA A 85 2.31 -1.86 -8.66
C ALA A 85 1.30 -2.26 -7.57
N VAL A 86 0.57 -1.30 -6.97
CA VAL A 86 -0.45 -1.57 -5.96
C VAL A 86 -1.69 -2.23 -6.58
N GLU A 87 -2.09 -1.82 -7.78
CA GLU A 87 -3.17 -2.47 -8.52
C GLU A 87 -2.85 -3.93 -8.85
N GLN A 88 -1.62 -4.18 -9.32
CA GLN A 88 -1.15 -5.53 -9.59
C GLN A 88 -1.13 -6.38 -8.32
N LEU A 89 -0.58 -5.86 -7.21
CA LEU A 89 -0.60 -6.54 -5.92
C LEU A 89 -2.02 -6.87 -5.46
N ARG A 90 -2.96 -5.93 -5.60
CA ARG A 90 -4.38 -6.13 -5.26
C ARG A 90 -5.01 -7.22 -6.10
N SER A 91 -4.67 -7.30 -7.39
CA SER A 91 -5.11 -8.37 -8.29
C SER A 91 -4.57 -9.73 -7.83
N ASP A 92 -3.27 -9.83 -7.57
CA ASP A 92 -2.61 -11.06 -7.14
C ASP A 92 -3.16 -11.55 -5.79
N MET A 93 -3.45 -10.64 -4.86
CA MET A 93 -4.08 -10.98 -3.59
C MET A 93 -5.49 -11.53 -3.77
N ARG A 94 -6.27 -11.06 -4.74
CA ARG A 94 -7.59 -11.61 -5.04
C ARG A 94 -7.50 -13.02 -5.60
N VAL A 95 -6.54 -13.29 -6.48
CA VAL A 95 -6.25 -14.64 -6.98
C VAL A 95 -5.84 -15.55 -5.80
N ALA A 96 -4.93 -15.10 -4.95
CA ALA A 96 -4.51 -15.85 -3.77
C ALA A 96 -5.66 -16.14 -2.81
N ALA A 97 -6.57 -15.19 -2.60
CA ALA A 97 -7.76 -15.40 -1.79
C ALA A 97 -8.71 -16.45 -2.39
N GLY A 98 -8.89 -16.46 -3.71
CA GLY A 98 -9.67 -17.48 -4.42
C GLY A 98 -9.08 -18.88 -4.23
N ASN A 99 -7.76 -19.01 -4.39
CA ASN A 99 -7.05 -20.28 -4.18
C ASN A 99 -7.16 -20.75 -2.73
N TRP A 100 -7.02 -19.83 -1.76
CA TRP A 100 -7.18 -20.16 -0.35
C TRP A 100 -8.60 -20.59 -0.01
N ARG A 101 -9.61 -19.93 -0.58
CA ARG A 101 -11.01 -20.33 -0.38
C ARG A 101 -11.28 -21.73 -0.89
N ALA A 102 -10.76 -22.10 -2.06
CA ALA A 102 -10.90 -23.45 -2.58
C ALA A 102 -10.25 -24.50 -1.65
N ALA A 103 -9.12 -24.17 -1.02
CA ALA A 103 -8.48 -25.04 -0.03
C ALA A 103 -9.29 -25.13 1.28
N GLU A 104 -9.84 -24.00 1.77
CA GLU A 104 -10.76 -23.97 2.91
C GLU A 104 -12.00 -24.86 2.64
N ASP A 105 -12.60 -24.75 1.46
CA ASP A 105 -13.76 -25.55 1.07
C ASP A 105 -13.40 -27.05 0.96
N ALA A 106 -12.24 -27.40 0.41
CA ALA A 106 -11.79 -28.79 0.26
C ALA A 106 -11.39 -29.45 1.59
N SER A 107 -10.95 -28.67 2.58
CA SER A 107 -10.57 -29.15 3.91
C SER A 107 -11.76 -29.26 4.88
N THR A 108 -12.91 -28.70 4.51
CA THR A 108 -14.13 -28.77 5.32
C THR A 108 -14.85 -30.09 5.06
N VAL A 109 -14.84 -31.01 6.04
CA VAL A 109 -15.61 -32.27 5.99
C VAL A 109 -17.10 -31.93 5.91
N GLN A 110 -17.71 -32.10 4.74
CA GLN A 110 -19.17 -32.07 4.60
C GLN A 110 -19.73 -33.36 5.19
N TYR A 111 -20.40 -33.25 6.35
CA TYR A 111 -21.27 -34.31 6.81
C TYR A 111 -22.53 -34.29 5.94
N VAL A 112 -22.64 -35.27 5.03
CA VAL A 112 -23.87 -35.59 4.27
C VAL A 112 -24.64 -36.67 5.02
#